data_AF-A0A2M6GF31-F1
#
_entry.id   AF-A0A2M6GF31-F1
#
_cell.length_a   1.000
_cell.length_b   1.000
_cell.length_c   1.000
_cell.angle_alpha   90.00
_cell.angle_beta   90.00
_cell.angle_gamma   90.00
#
_symmetry.space_group_name_H-M   'P 1'
#
loop_
_entity.id
_entity.type
_entity.pdbx_description
1 polymer ?
#
loop_
_entity_poly.entity_id
_entity_poly.type
_entity_poly.pdbx_seq_one_letter_code
_entity_poly.pdbx_strand_id
1 'polypeptide(L)'
;MGLQTLDYIVFLIYFVIVSSYGYWIYKKKQTASLDSKDFFLAEGSLTWWAIGSSLIASNISAEQFIGMAGSGFAMGLAISTYEWMAAVTLIVVAVFFIPIYLKNKVYTMPQF
;
A
#
# COMPACT_ATOMS: atom_id res chain seq x y z
N MET A 1 -5.00 35.19 0.29
CA MET A 1 -5.50 33.82 0.52
C MET A 1 -4.31 32.97 0.94
N GLY A 2 -4.13 32.79 2.24
CA GLY A 2 -3.11 31.93 2.82
C GLY A 2 -3.79 30.91 3.72
N LEU A 3 -3.09 29.83 4.05
CA LEU A 3 -3.56 28.82 4.98
C LEU A 3 -3.84 29.48 6.34
N GLN A 4 -4.92 29.06 7.00
CA GLN A 4 -5.24 29.54 8.34
C GLN A 4 -4.23 28.97 9.34
N THR A 5 -4.04 29.66 10.46
CA THR A 5 -3.17 29.17 11.55
C THR A 5 -3.57 27.77 12.03
N LEU A 6 -4.87 27.45 11.99
CA LEU A 6 -5.39 26.12 12.31
C LEU A 6 -4.92 25.04 11.33
N ASP A 7 -4.84 25.34 10.02
CA ASP A 7 -4.37 24.39 9.00
C ASP A 7 -2.92 23.99 9.27
N TYR A 8 -2.08 24.98 9.61
CA TYR A 8 -0.68 24.74 9.97
C TYR A 8 -0.55 23.91 11.24
N ILE A 9 -1.38 24.16 12.26
CA ILE A 9 -1.37 23.38 13.50
C ILE A 9 -1.73 21.92 13.21
N VAL A 10 -2.81 21.67 12.46
CA VAL A 10 -3.24 20.31 12.09
C VAL A 10 -2.15 19.60 11.29
N PHE A 11 -1.55 20.28 10.32
CA PHE A 11 -0.45 19.75 9.52
C PHE A 11 0.76 19.35 10.38
N LEU A 12 1.18 20.22 11.30
CA LEU A 12 2.35 20.00 12.15
C LEU A 12 2.09 18.84 13.14
N ILE A 13 0.89 18.77 13.73
CA ILE A 13 0.49 17.66 14.60
C ILE A 13 0.51 16.34 13.83
N TYR A 14 -0.10 16.28 12.64
CA TYR A 14 -0.08 15.09 11.79
C TYR A 14 1.35 14.63 11.49
N PHE A 15 2.21 15.57 11.09
CA PHE A 15 3.61 15.28 10.77
C PHE A 15 4.38 14.72 11.98
N VAL A 16 4.20 15.31 13.16
CA VAL A 16 4.84 14.85 14.40
C VAL A 16 4.36 13.46 14.80
N ILE A 17 3.06 13.17 14.69
CA ILE A 17 2.50 11.85 15.02
C ILE A 17 3.09 10.77 14.10
N VAL A 18 3.04 10.98 12.78
CA VAL A 18 3.55 10.00 11.81
C VAL A 18 5.06 9.79 11.97
N SER A 19 5.83 10.88 12.12
CA SER A 19 7.29 10.80 12.28
C SER A 19 7.70 10.14 13.58
N SER A 20 7.04 10.48 14.70
CA SER A 20 7.32 9.86 16.00
C SER A 20 6.94 8.38 16.04
N TYR A 21 5.81 8.00 15.44
CA TYR A 21 5.40 6.61 15.31
C TYR A 21 6.39 5.79 14.47
N GLY A 22 6.82 6.32 13.33
CA GLY A 22 7.85 5.70 12.48
C GLY A 22 9.17 5.52 13.23
N TYR A 23 9.61 6.54 13.97
CA TYR A 23 10.82 6.47 14.79
C TYR A 23 10.71 5.45 15.93
N TRP A 24 9.55 5.37 16.59
CA TRP A 24 9.29 4.39 17.64
C TRP A 24 9.34 2.95 17.11
N ILE A 25 8.71 2.68 15.96
CA ILE A 25 8.80 1.36 15.30
C ILE A 25 10.24 1.03 14.91
N TYR A 26 10.97 1.99 14.34
CA TYR A 26 12.36 1.81 13.96
C TYR A 26 13.21 1.38 15.16
N LYS A 27 13.10 2.09 16.29
CA LYS A 27 13.79 1.71 17.53
C LYS A 27 13.37 0.34 18.06
N LYS A 28 12.07 0.05 18.06
CA LYS A 28 11.54 -1.25 18.53
C LYS A 28 12.07 -2.42 17.69
N LYS A 29 12.16 -2.25 16.37
CA LYS A 29 12.74 -3.25 15.46
C LYS A 29 14.26 -3.40 15.59
N GLN A 30 14.96 -2.38 16.10
CA GLN A 30 16.40 -2.48 16.38
C GLN A 30 16.69 -3.23 17.68
N THR A 31 15.78 -3.17 18.66
CA THR A 31 15.91 -3.88 19.95
C THR A 31 15.41 -5.32 19.89
N ALA A 32 14.43 -5.62 19.03
CA ALA A 32 14.05 -6.98 18.71
C ALA A 32 15.08 -7.56 17.75
N SER A 33 15.86 -8.56 18.18
CA SER A 33 16.60 -9.42 17.25
C SER A 33 15.58 -10.02 16.29
N LEU A 34 15.52 -9.49 15.06
CA LEU A 34 14.66 -9.98 13.98
C LEU A 34 15.14 -11.39 13.60
N ASP A 35 14.74 -12.38 14.38
CA ASP A 35 14.97 -13.77 14.05
C ASP A 35 14.20 -14.04 12.76
N SER A 36 14.85 -14.63 11.77
CA SER A 36 14.28 -14.88 10.43
C SER A 36 13.01 -15.74 10.51
N LYS A 37 12.82 -16.42 11.64
CA LYS A 37 11.60 -17.15 12.02
C LYS A 37 10.34 -16.29 12.09
N ASP A 38 10.38 -15.04 12.55
CA ASP A 38 9.17 -14.20 12.64
C ASP A 38 8.66 -13.80 11.25
N PHE A 39 9.56 -13.67 10.28
CA PHE A 39 9.21 -13.41 8.88
C PHE A 39 8.58 -14.65 8.23
N PHE A 40 9.10 -15.84 8.54
CA PHE A 40 8.54 -17.12 8.09
C PHE A 40 7.23 -17.50 8.80
N LEU A 41 7.05 -17.15 10.08
CA LEU A 41 5.80 -17.39 10.83
C LEU A 41 4.65 -16.51 10.32
N ALA A 42 4.95 -15.31 9.81
CA ALA A 42 3.99 -14.44 9.16
C ALA A 42 3.50 -14.96 7.79
N GLU A 43 4.22 -15.90 7.17
CA GLU A 43 3.95 -16.46 5.83
C GLU A 43 2.63 -17.27 5.77
N GLY A 44 2.01 -17.56 6.92
CA GLY A 44 0.70 -18.22 7.01
C GLY A 44 -0.33 -17.58 7.94
N SER A 45 0.00 -16.46 8.62
CA SER A 45 -0.88 -15.87 9.65
C SER A 45 -1.60 -14.59 9.20
N LEU A 46 -1.30 -14.07 8.02
CA LEU A 46 -1.94 -12.88 7.47
C LEU A 46 -3.34 -13.22 6.94
N THR A 47 -4.36 -12.58 7.52
CA THR A 47 -5.74 -12.73 7.08
C THR A 47 -5.94 -12.15 5.68
N TRP A 48 -6.87 -12.71 4.91
CA TRP A 48 -7.14 -12.28 3.54
C TRP A 48 -7.45 -10.78 3.39
N TRP A 49 -8.12 -10.18 4.38
CA TRP A 49 -8.44 -8.76 4.40
C TRP A 49 -7.22 -7.88 4.70
N ALA A 50 -6.27 -8.36 5.51
CA ALA A 50 -5.01 -7.67 5.76
C ALA A 50 -4.14 -7.67 4.49
N ILE A 51 -4.10 -8.79 3.77
CA ILE A 51 -3.39 -8.89 2.48
C ILE A 51 -4.03 -7.94 1.45
N GLY A 52 -5.36 -8.01 1.29
CA GLY A 52 -6.08 -7.15 0.35
C GLY A 52 -5.92 -5.66 0.64
N SER A 53 -6.08 -5.24 1.90
CA SER A 53 -5.89 -3.84 2.28
C SER A 53 -4.46 -3.36 2.07
N SER A 54 -3.45 -4.18 2.36
CA SER A 54 -2.06 -3.85 2.11
C SER A 54 -1.75 -3.66 0.62
N LEU A 55 -2.35 -4.49 -0.25
CA LEU A 55 -2.18 -4.38 -1.71
C LEU A 55 -2.77 -3.08 -2.24
N ILE A 56 -3.99 -2.71 -1.80
CA ILE A 56 -4.61 -1.44 -2.18
C ILE A 56 -3.82 -0.26 -1.61
N ALA A 57 -3.45 -0.30 -0.33
CA ALA A 57 -2.70 0.77 0.32
C ALA A 57 -1.33 1.01 -0.33
N SER A 58 -0.70 -0.05 -0.89
CA SER A 58 0.57 0.08 -1.60
C SER A 58 0.44 0.69 -3.00
N ASN A 59 -0.77 0.69 -3.58
CA ASN A 59 -1.04 1.27 -4.90
C ASN A 59 -1.54 2.72 -4.81
N ILE A 60 -2.25 3.09 -3.73
CA ILE A 60 -2.78 4.45 -3.56
C ILE A 60 -1.68 5.43 -3.17
N SER A 61 -1.46 6.44 -4.02
CA SER A 61 -0.49 7.52 -3.81
C SER A 61 -1.13 8.90 -3.91
N ALA A 62 -0.40 9.94 -3.50
CA ALA A 62 -0.84 11.32 -3.68
C ALA A 62 -1.05 11.69 -5.17
N GLU A 63 -0.26 11.09 -6.05
CA GLU A 63 -0.42 11.22 -7.51
C GLU A 63 -1.75 10.61 -7.97
N GLN A 64 -2.10 9.42 -7.49
CA GLN A 64 -3.38 8.80 -7.78
C GLN A 64 -4.53 9.70 -7.34
N PHE A 65 -4.45 10.29 -6.14
CA PHE A 65 -5.52 11.13 -5.60
C PHE A 65 -5.73 12.43 -6.41
N ILE A 66 -4.66 13.17 -6.71
CA ILE A 66 -4.74 14.44 -7.43
C ILE A 66 -4.95 14.21 -8.93
N GLY A 67 -4.24 13.26 -9.53
CA GLY A 67 -4.27 12.95 -10.95
C GLY A 67 -5.62 12.36 -11.40
N MET A 68 -6.18 11.45 -10.60
CA MET A 68 -7.51 10.88 -10.89
C MET A 68 -8.62 11.93 -10.72
N ALA A 69 -8.51 12.82 -9.74
CA ALA A 69 -9.47 13.92 -9.59
C ALA A 69 -9.43 14.89 -10.79
N GLY A 70 -8.23 15.24 -11.27
CA GLY A 70 -8.05 16.06 -12.47
C GLY A 70 -8.59 15.39 -13.73
N SER A 71 -8.29 14.10 -13.91
CA SER A 71 -8.82 13.29 -15.01
C SER A 71 -10.34 13.13 -14.93
N GLY A 72 -10.90 13.02 -13.72
CA GLY A 72 -12.34 12.98 -13.47
C GLY A 72 -13.03 14.31 -13.78
N PHE A 73 -12.37 15.45 -13.56
CA PHE A 73 -12.89 16.74 -14.00
C PHE A 73 -12.97 16.85 -15.53
N ALA A 74 -11.97 16.31 -16.24
CA ALA A 74 -11.89 16.39 -17.70
C ALA A 74 -12.75 15.33 -18.42
N MET A 75 -12.75 14.09 -17.94
CA MET A 75 -13.35 12.92 -18.60
C MET A 75 -14.54 12.32 -17.84
N GLY A 76 -14.90 12.88 -16.67
CA GLY A 76 -15.99 12.36 -15.85
C GLY A 76 -15.71 10.94 -15.35
N LEU A 77 -16.77 10.12 -15.27
CA LEU A 77 -16.70 8.73 -14.79
C LEU A 77 -15.91 7.78 -15.71
N ALA A 78 -15.57 8.20 -16.94
CA ALA A 78 -14.83 7.33 -17.86
C ALA A 78 -13.48 6.88 -17.30
N ILE A 79 -12.82 7.71 -16.47
CA ILE A 79 -11.54 7.38 -15.83
C ILE A 79 -11.65 6.18 -14.86
N SER A 80 -12.81 5.96 -14.25
CA SER A 80 -13.05 4.83 -13.34
C SER A 80 -12.93 3.47 -14.04
N THR A 81 -13.02 3.42 -15.37
CA THR A 81 -12.79 2.20 -16.15
C THR A 81 -11.41 1.61 -15.91
N TYR A 82 -10.39 2.44 -15.63
CA TYR A 82 -9.04 1.95 -15.28
C TYR A 82 -9.07 1.10 -14.01
N GLU A 83 -9.74 1.57 -12.96
CA GLU A 83 -9.85 0.83 -11.69
C GLU A 83 -10.69 -0.45 -11.84
N TRP A 84 -11.77 -0.40 -12.62
CA TRP A 84 -12.60 -1.58 -12.87
C TRP A 84 -11.85 -2.66 -13.64
N MET A 85 -11.08 -2.27 -14.66
CA MET A 85 -10.24 -3.21 -15.39
C MET A 85 -9.10 -3.74 -14.52
N ALA A 86 -8.47 -2.90 -13.70
CA ALA A 86 -7.45 -3.34 -12.74
C ALA A 86 -8.00 -4.40 -11.77
N ALA A 87 -9.22 -4.23 -11.25
CA ALA A 87 -9.86 -5.23 -10.40
C ALA A 87 -10.04 -6.58 -11.10
N VAL A 88 -10.48 -6.59 -12.36
CA VAL A 88 -10.60 -7.81 -13.16
C VAL A 88 -9.24 -8.44 -13.42
N THR A 89 -8.23 -7.64 -13.80
CA THR A 89 -6.86 -8.12 -14.01
C THR A 89 -6.26 -8.73 -12.74
N LEU A 90 -6.51 -8.14 -11.57
CA LEU A 90 -6.06 -8.69 -10.29
C LEU A 90 -6.63 -10.08 -10.01
N ILE A 91 -7.89 -10.34 -10.38
CA ILE A 91 -8.49 -11.68 -10.26
C ILE A 91 -7.75 -12.66 -11.19
N VAL A 92 -7.46 -12.27 -12.43
CA VAL A 92 -6.71 -13.10 -13.37
C VAL A 92 -5.30 -13.41 -12.84
N VAL A 93 -4.59 -12.40 -12.33
CA VAL A 93 -3.27 -12.58 -11.72
C VAL A 93 -3.35 -13.51 -10.51
N ALA A 94 -4.35 -13.34 -9.64
CA ALA A 94 -4.53 -14.16 -8.47
C ALA A 94 -4.81 -15.64 -8.80
N VAL A 95 -5.58 -15.92 -9.85
CA VAL A 95 -5.95 -17.29 -10.22
C VAL A 95 -4.87 -17.98 -11.05
N PHE A 96 -4.21 -17.27 -11.97
CA PHE A 96 -3.28 -17.90 -12.92
C PHE A 96 -1.81 -17.73 -12.55
N PHE A 97 -1.41 -16.54 -12.08
CA PHE A 97 0.01 -16.21 -11.88
C PHE A 97 0.49 -16.56 -10.47
N ILE A 98 -0.30 -16.25 -9.43
CA ILE A 98 0.08 -16.55 -8.04
C ILE A 98 0.41 -18.05 -7.84
N PRO A 99 -0.38 -19.03 -8.33
CA PRO A 99 -0.04 -20.44 -8.15
C PRO A 99 1.29 -20.84 -8.81
N ILE A 100 1.63 -20.22 -9.93
CA ILE A 100 2.89 -20.46 -10.65
C ILE A 100 4.07 -19.91 -9.84
N TYR A 101 3.96 -18.68 -9.34
CA TYR A 101 5.00 -18.05 -8.52
C TYR A 101 5.26 -18.82 -7.22
N LEU A 102 4.21 -19.23 -6.53
CA LEU A 102 4.32 -20.01 -5.29
C LEU A 102 4.90 -21.41 -5.56
N LYS A 103 4.50 -22.08 -6.65
CA LYS A 103 5.03 -23.41 -7.01
C LYS A 103 6.51 -23.37 -7.38
N ASN A 104 6.95 -22.31 -8.06
CA ASN A 104 8.34 -22.14 -8.48
C ASN A 104 9.21 -21.43 -7.43
N LYS A 105 8.66 -21.08 -6.26
CA LYS A 105 9.37 -20.34 -5.19
C LYS A 105 10.03 -19.05 -5.71
N VAL A 106 9.30 -18.32 -6.54
CA VAL A 106 9.71 -17.01 -7.05
C VAL A 106 9.30 -15.96 -6.03
N TYR A 107 10.27 -15.31 -5.42
CA TYR A 107 10.02 -14.34 -4.33
C TYR A 107 10.17 -12.89 -4.78
N THR A 108 10.85 -12.64 -5.89
CA THR A 108 11.06 -11.31 -6.45
C THR A 108 10.85 -11.34 -7.96
N MET A 109 10.33 -10.25 -8.54
CA MET A 109 10.09 -10.18 -10.00
C MET A 109 11.34 -10.44 -10.86
N PRO A 110 12.56 -9.98 -10.50
CA PRO A 110 13.76 -10.27 -11.30
C PRO A 110 14.19 -11.74 -11.32
N GLN A 111 13.63 -12.60 -10.46
CA GLN A 111 13.91 -14.04 -10.47
C GLN A 111 13.08 -14.81 -11.51
N PHE A 112 12.12 -14.14 -12.15
CA PHE A 112 11.27 -14.66 -13.21
C PHE A 112 11.77 -14.20 -14.58
#